data_AF-K2MN71-F1
#
_entry.id   AF-K2MN71-F1
#
_cell.length_a   1.000
_cell.length_b   1.000
_cell.length_c   1.000
_cell.angle_alpha   90.00
_cell.angle_beta   90.00
_cell.angle_gamma   90.00
#
_symmetry.space_group_name_H-M   'P 1'
#
loop_
_entity.id
_entity.type
_entity.pdbx_description
1 polymer ?
#
loop_
_entity_poly.entity_id
_entity_poly.type
_entity_poly.pdbx_seq_one_letter_code
_entity_poly.pdbx_strand_id
1 'polypeptide(L)'
;MADDITTETSETVAAGQLRAFIERVERLEEDKKTIAEDIKEVYAEMKGNGFDTKAVRTLVRLRKKDQAERQEEEAILDLYMAALGME
;
A
#
# COMPACT_ATOMS: atom_id res chain seq x y z
N MET A 1 31.81 17.12 35.85
CA MET A 1 32.40 16.14 34.90
C MET A 1 31.59 14.84 34.78
N ALA A 2 30.61 14.55 35.64
CA ALA A 2 29.75 13.35 35.50
C ALA A 2 28.55 13.54 34.54
N ASP A 3 28.02 14.76 34.41
CA ASP A 3 26.90 15.07 33.50
C ASP A 3 27.26 14.98 32.01
N ASP A 4 28.51 15.25 31.64
CA ASP A 4 28.98 15.27 30.26
C ASP A 4 29.04 13.86 29.65
N ILE A 5 29.61 12.91 30.40
CA ILE A 5 29.72 11.49 30.02
C ILE A 5 28.32 10.85 29.87
N THR A 6 27.36 11.25 30.72
CA THR A 6 26.00 10.68 30.70
C THR A 6 25.21 11.18 29.48
N THR A 7 25.44 12.44 29.07
CA THR A 7 24.79 13.05 27.90
C THR A 7 25.34 12.46 26.60
N GLU A 8 26.66 12.35 26.44
CA GLU A 8 27.29 11.73 25.26
C GLU A 8 26.88 10.25 25.10
N THR A 9 26.76 9.51 26.21
CA THR A 9 26.29 8.11 26.18
C THR A 9 24.81 8.01 25.75
N SER A 10 23.96 8.96 26.17
CA SER A 10 22.56 8.99 25.75
C SER A 10 22.40 9.36 24.27
N GLU A 11 23.19 10.32 23.77
CA GLU A 11 23.19 10.72 22.36
C GLU A 11 23.65 9.59 21.44
N THR A 12 24.68 8.84 21.84
CA THR A 12 25.17 7.68 21.08
C THR A 12 24.17 6.52 21.05
N VAL A 13 23.44 6.26 22.15
CA VAL A 13 22.35 5.28 22.18
C VAL A 13 21.18 5.71 21.28
N ALA A 14 20.79 6.98 21.31
CA ALA A 14 19.74 7.52 20.46
C ALA A 14 20.11 7.46 18.97
N ALA A 15 21.36 7.79 18.62
CA ALA A 15 21.88 7.67 17.26
C ALA A 15 21.91 6.21 16.78
N GLY A 16 22.26 5.27 17.65
CA GLY A 16 22.24 3.83 17.35
C GLY A 16 20.82 3.31 17.06
N GLN A 17 19.84 3.71 17.86
CA GLN A 17 18.43 3.34 17.64
C GLN A 17 17.88 3.94 16.33
N LEU A 18 18.19 5.21 16.06
CA LEU A 18 17.80 5.86 14.81
C LEU A 18 18.39 5.13 13.59
N ARG A 19 19.68 4.77 13.64
CA ARG A 19 20.32 3.99 12.57
C ARG A 19 19.62 2.64 12.35
N ALA A 20 19.29 1.92 13.43
CA ALA A 20 18.58 0.64 13.33
C ALA A 20 17.18 0.79 12.70
N PHE A 21 16.45 1.88 13.00
CA PHE A 21 15.17 2.17 12.34
C PHE A 21 15.35 2.48 10.86
N ILE A 22 16.35 3.31 10.49
CA ILE A 22 16.64 3.66 9.09
C ILE A 22 16.96 2.39 8.28
N GLU A 23 17.90 1.57 8.75
CA GLU A 23 18.30 0.33 8.07
C GLU A 23 17.12 -0.65 7.91
N ARG A 24 16.17 -0.66 8.86
CA ARG A 24 14.95 -1.47 8.75
C ARG A 24 14.00 -0.90 7.70
N VAL A 25 13.82 0.42 7.64
CA VAL A 25 12.97 1.08 6.64
C VAL A 25 13.56 0.91 5.23
N GLU A 26 14.87 1.08 5.07
CA GLU A 26 15.54 0.93 3.76
C GLU A 26 15.36 -0.48 3.20
N ARG A 27 15.54 -1.52 4.03
CA ARG A 27 15.25 -2.91 3.62
C ARG A 27 13.79 -3.10 3.22
N LEU A 28 12.85 -2.56 3.99
CA LEU A 28 11.43 -2.66 3.66
C LEU A 28 11.06 -1.92 2.38
N GLU A 29 11.71 -0.79 2.06
CA GLU A 29 11.52 -0.09 0.79
C GLU A 29 12.11 -0.85 -0.39
N GLU A 30 13.23 -1.55 -0.22
CA GLU A 30 13.78 -2.47 -1.22
C GLU A 30 12.84 -3.65 -1.49
N ASP A 31 12.35 -4.32 -0.43
CA ASP A 31 11.38 -5.41 -0.54
C ASP A 31 10.09 -4.94 -1.24
N LYS A 32 9.59 -3.76 -0.87
CA LYS A 32 8.40 -3.14 -1.48
C LYS A 32 8.63 -2.84 -2.97
N LYS A 33 9.84 -2.41 -3.35
CA LYS A 33 10.18 -2.19 -4.76
C LYS A 33 10.16 -3.51 -5.54
N THR A 34 10.80 -4.55 -5.02
CA THR A 34 10.79 -5.89 -5.64
C THR A 34 9.36 -6.41 -5.82
N ILE A 35 8.53 -6.34 -4.77
CA ILE A 35 7.12 -6.74 -4.84
C ILE A 35 6.33 -5.91 -5.87
N ALA A 36 6.61 -4.60 -5.97
CA ALA A 36 5.96 -3.74 -6.94
C ALA A 36 6.35 -4.09 -8.39
N GLU A 37 7.59 -4.51 -8.62
CA GLU A 37 8.08 -5.02 -9.91
C GLU A 37 7.39 -6.33 -10.25
N ASP A 38 7.32 -7.30 -9.34
CA ASP A 38 6.61 -8.56 -9.53
C ASP A 38 5.12 -8.34 -9.88
N ILE A 39 4.44 -7.45 -9.15
CA ILE A 39 3.04 -7.09 -9.42
C ILE A 39 2.90 -6.50 -10.84
N LYS A 40 3.86 -5.69 -11.29
CA LYS A 40 3.85 -5.09 -12.62
C LYS A 40 4.01 -6.16 -13.70
N GLU A 41 4.87 -7.16 -13.49
CA GLU A 41 5.04 -8.29 -14.41
C GLU A 41 3.76 -9.11 -14.54
N VAL A 42 3.09 -9.43 -13.43
CA VAL A 42 1.79 -10.12 -13.45
C VAL A 42 0.75 -9.34 -14.26
N TYR A 43 0.65 -8.02 -14.06
CA TYR A 43 -0.25 -7.21 -14.88
C TYR A 43 0.15 -7.18 -16.36
N ALA A 44 1.44 -7.22 -16.67
CA ALA A 44 1.91 -7.28 -18.06
C ALA A 44 1.56 -8.63 -18.71
N GLU A 45 1.71 -9.73 -17.97
CA GLU A 45 1.30 -11.07 -18.40
C GLU A 45 -0.20 -11.12 -18.67
N MET A 46 -1.03 -10.61 -17.75
CA MET A 46 -2.48 -10.47 -17.95
C MET A 46 -2.81 -9.71 -19.23
N LYS A 47 -2.11 -8.61 -19.50
CA LYS A 47 -2.30 -7.83 -20.74
C LYS A 47 -1.92 -8.66 -21.98
N GLY A 48 -0.82 -9.41 -21.94
CA GLY A 48 -0.40 -10.31 -23.02
C GLY A 48 -1.40 -11.43 -23.29
N ASN A 49 -2.08 -11.90 -22.24
CA ASN A 49 -3.16 -12.89 -22.30
C ASN A 49 -4.54 -12.30 -22.67
N GLY A 50 -4.62 -11.00 -22.98
CA GLY A 50 -5.84 -10.35 -23.45
C GLY A 50 -6.79 -9.81 -22.37
N PHE A 51 -6.37 -9.77 -21.10
CA PHE A 51 -7.17 -9.19 -20.02
C PHE A 51 -7.04 -7.66 -19.96
N ASP A 52 -8.15 -6.97 -19.63
CA ASP A 52 -8.11 -5.55 -19.31
C ASP A 52 -7.55 -5.32 -17.89
N THR A 53 -6.27 -4.96 -17.83
CA THR A 53 -5.58 -4.65 -16.56
C THR A 53 -6.22 -3.51 -15.75
N LYS A 54 -6.96 -2.57 -16.36
CA LYS A 54 -7.68 -1.51 -15.62
C LYS A 54 -8.88 -2.09 -14.88
N ALA A 55 -9.64 -2.98 -15.55
CA ALA A 55 -10.75 -3.69 -14.93
C ALA A 55 -10.25 -4.57 -13.77
N VAL A 56 -9.16 -5.32 -13.99
CA VAL A 56 -8.56 -6.17 -12.94
C VAL A 56 -8.09 -5.34 -11.74
N ARG A 57 -7.42 -4.20 -11.96
CA ARG A 57 -7.02 -3.30 -10.86
C ARG A 57 -8.21 -2.79 -10.04
N THR A 58 -9.36 -2.59 -10.69
CA THR A 58 -10.60 -2.23 -10.02
C THR A 58 -11.15 -3.41 -9.21
N LEU A 59 -11.14 -4.62 -9.76
CA LEU A 59 -11.50 -5.84 -9.03
C LEU A 59 -10.61 -6.07 -7.80
N VAL A 60 -9.29 -5.89 -7.91
CA VAL A 60 -8.39 -6.03 -6.76
C VAL A 60 -8.71 -4.99 -5.67
N ARG A 61 -9.02 -3.75 -6.04
CA ARG A 61 -9.46 -2.72 -5.08
C ARG A 61 -10.78 -3.08 -4.41
N LEU A 62 -11.78 -3.52 -5.18
CA LEU A 62 -13.06 -3.97 -4.65
C LEU A 62 -12.87 -5.14 -3.67
N ARG A 63 -12.05 -6.14 -4.03
CA ARG A 63 -11.80 -7.31 -3.17
C ARG A 63 -11.09 -6.99 -1.84
N LYS A 64 -10.52 -5.79 -1.68
CA LYS A 64 -9.94 -5.34 -0.40
C LYS A 64 -10.97 -4.73 0.54
N LYS A 65 -12.14 -4.32 0.04
CA LYS A 65 -13.23 -3.76 0.84
C LYS A 65 -14.02 -4.88 1.50
N ASP A 66 -14.62 -4.56 2.65
CA ASP A 66 -15.56 -5.48 3.30
C ASP A 66 -16.78 -5.73 2.40
N GLN A 67 -17.43 -6.89 2.56
CA GLN A 67 -18.61 -7.22 1.78
C GLN A 67 -19.77 -6.23 2.01
N ALA A 68 -19.99 -5.81 3.26
CA ALA A 68 -21.07 -4.89 3.61
C ALA A 68 -20.80 -3.49 3.01
N GLU A 69 -19.57 -3.00 3.13
CA GLU A 69 -19.13 -1.72 2.54
C GLU A 69 -19.35 -1.72 1.02
N ARG A 70 -19.00 -2.81 0.33
CA ARG A 70 -19.24 -2.93 -1.11
C ARG A 70 -20.72 -2.89 -1.48
N GLN A 71 -21.56 -3.60 -0.74
CA GLN A 71 -23.00 -3.65 -1.00
C GLN A 71 -23.66 -2.29 -0.77
N GLU A 72 -23.23 -1.56 0.26
CA GLU A 72 -23.70 -0.21 0.53
C GLU A 72 -23.32 0.76 -0.60
N GLU A 73 -22.06 0.74 -1.03
CA GLU A 73 -21.60 1.59 -2.15
C GLU A 73 -22.32 1.25 -3.47
N GLU A 74 -22.52 -0.03 -3.76
CA GLU A 74 -23.23 -0.51 -4.96
C GLU A 74 -24.68 -0.06 -4.94
N ALA A 75 -25.38 -0.20 -3.80
CA ALA A 75 -26.77 0.26 -3.65
C ALA A 75 -26.91 1.78 -3.84
N ILE A 76 -25.96 2.56 -3.33
CA ILE A 76 -25.94 4.03 -3.52
C ILE A 76 -25.69 4.37 -4.99
N LEU A 77 -24.74 3.69 -5.64
CA LEU A 77 -24.43 3.91 -7.04
C LEU A 77 -25.63 3.59 -7.94
N ASP A 78 -26.28 2.46 -7.71
CA ASP A 78 -27.47 2.03 -8.44
C ASP A 78 -28.60 3.05 -8.31
N LEU A 79 -28.83 3.57 -7.08
CA LEU A 79 -29.82 4.63 -6.84
C LEU A 79 -29.51 5.88 -7.67
N TYR A 80 -28.24 6.29 -7.76
CA TYR A 80 -27.84 7.45 -8.55
C TYR A 80 -27.91 7.20 -10.05
N MET A 81 -27.54 6.00 -10.52
CA MET A 81 -27.66 5.63 -11.93
C MET A 81 -29.14 5.63 -12.37
N ALA A 82 -30.03 5.06 -11.57
CA ALA A 82 -31.47 5.10 -11.82
C ALA A 82 -32.00 6.54 -11.85
N ALA A 83 -31.58 7.40 -10.90
CA ALA A 83 -31.98 8.81 -10.89
C ALA A 83 -31.49 9.60 -12.12
N LEU A 84 -30.37 9.19 -12.73
CA LEU A 84 -29.81 9.78 -13.94
C LEU A 84 -30.31 9.10 -15.24
N GLY A 85 -31.12 8.05 -15.15
CA GLY A 85 -31.60 7.28 -16.30
C GLY A 85 -30.49 6.48 -17.00
N MET A 86 -29.46 6.07 -16.26
CA MET A 86 -28.31 5.30 -16.74
C MET A 86 -28.45 3.79 -16.43
N GLU A 87 -29.62 3.20 -16.69
CA GLU A 87 -29.87 1.75 -16.55
C GLU A 87 -29.35 0.93 -17.75
#